data_AF-A0A127HYP5-F1
#
_entry.id   AF-A0A127HYP5-F1
#
_cell.length_a   1.000
_cell.length_b   1.000
_cell.length_c   1.000
_cell.angle_alpha   90.00
_cell.angle_beta   90.00
_cell.angle_gamma   90.00
#
_symmetry.space_group_name_H-M   'P 1'
#
loop_
_entity.id
_entity.type
_entity.pdbx_description
1 polymer ?
#
loop_
_entity_poly.entity_id
_entity_poly.type
_entity_poly.pdbx_seq_one_letter_code
_entity_poly.pdbx_strand_id
1 'polypeptide(L)'
;MNRLIVILAVVVLAGCSTTSAKTHAKRGVSGIEIDCSGLGNNWQKCEKRAARECKMQGYKVITKSSDAKDEEGDYLFGWNPAGAVTRTMLVICN
;
A
#
# COMPACT_ATOMS: atom_id res chain seq x y z
N MET A 1 37.34 -7.13 -12.27
CA MET A 1 36.26 -8.08 -11.87
C MET A 1 35.33 -7.52 -10.78
N ASN A 2 35.80 -6.69 -9.82
CA ASN A 2 34.92 -6.10 -8.79
C ASN A 2 33.82 -5.15 -9.27
N ARG A 3 34.00 -4.44 -10.40
CA ARG A 3 33.00 -3.46 -10.88
C ARG A 3 31.70 -4.13 -11.35
N LEU A 4 31.78 -5.35 -11.88
CA LEU A 4 30.61 -6.10 -12.34
C LEU A 4 29.73 -6.54 -11.17
N ILE A 5 30.33 -6.88 -10.02
CA ILE A 5 29.62 -7.27 -8.80
C ILE A 5 28.80 -6.09 -8.25
N VAL A 6 29.39 -4.88 -8.27
CA VAL A 6 28.70 -3.66 -7.81
C VAL A 6 27.51 -3.33 -8.71
N ILE A 7 27.67 -3.46 -10.03
CA ILE A 7 26.58 -3.21 -10.99
C ILE A 7 25.45 -4.23 -10.79
N LEU A 8 25.79 -5.51 -10.61
CA LEU A 8 24.80 -6.57 -10.37
C LEU A 8 24.01 -6.31 -9.08
N ALA A 9 24.68 -5.88 -8.01
CA ALA A 9 24.05 -5.56 -6.73
C ALA A 9 23.04 -4.40 -6.82
N VAL A 10 23.35 -3.36 -7.60
CA VAL A 10 22.44 -2.22 -7.81
C VAL A 10 21.20 -2.62 -8.62
N VAL A 11 21.35 -3.48 -9.64
CA VAL A 11 20.24 -3.95 -10.47
C VAL A 11 19.23 -4.79 -9.67
N VAL A 12 19.72 -5.66 -8.77
CA VAL A 12 18.85 -6.50 -7.93
C VAL A 12 18.00 -5.66 -6.96
N LEU A 13 18.56 -4.60 -6.38
CA LEU A 13 17.84 -3.73 -5.44
C LEU A 13 16.74 -2.90 -6.11
N ALA A 14 16.89 -2.53 -7.38
CA ALA A 14 15.87 -1.79 -8.13
C ALA A 14 14.64 -2.63 -8.52
N GLY A 15 14.75 -3.97 -8.50
CA GLY A 15 13.69 -4.88 -8.91
C GLY A 15 12.53 -5.02 -7.90
N CYS A 16 12.79 -4.81 -6.60
CA CYS A 16 11.79 -5.07 -5.56
C CYS A 16 10.67 -4.03 -5.45
N SER A 17 10.84 -2.84 -6.02
CA SER A 17 9.86 -1.73 -5.91
C SER A 17 8.76 -1.71 -6.97
N THR A 18 8.82 -2.60 -7.98
CA THR A 18 7.94 -2.51 -9.18
C THR A 18 6.70 -3.41 -9.11
N THR A 19 6.46 -4.12 -8.00
CA THR A 19 5.24 -4.92 -7.82
C THR A 19 4.06 -4.03 -7.44
N SER A 20 3.44 -3.38 -8.43
CA SER A 20 2.08 -2.85 -8.31
C SER A 20 1.10 -3.93 -8.77
N ALA A 21 0.60 -4.73 -7.84
CA ALA A 21 -0.38 -5.77 -8.13
C ALA A 21 -1.74 -5.13 -8.48
N LYS A 22 -2.10 -5.09 -9.77
CA LYS A 22 -3.48 -4.81 -10.19
C LYS A 22 -4.28 -6.10 -10.13
N THR A 23 -5.16 -6.23 -9.14
CA THR A 23 -5.98 -7.42 -8.91
C THR A 23 -7.25 -7.36 -9.75
N HIS A 24 -7.22 -7.94 -10.95
CA HIS A 24 -8.43 -8.05 -11.78
C HIS A 24 -9.41 -9.04 -11.13
N ALA A 25 -10.55 -8.53 -10.62
CA ALA A 25 -11.58 -9.40 -10.06
C ALA A 25 -12.23 -10.22 -11.19
N LYS A 26 -12.46 -11.52 -10.93
CA LYS A 26 -12.96 -12.52 -11.88
C LYS A 26 -14.38 -12.25 -12.44
N ARG A 27 -15.00 -11.11 -12.10
CA ARG A 27 -16.38 -10.70 -12.46
C ARG A 27 -16.47 -9.46 -13.36
N GLY A 28 -15.38 -9.08 -14.04
CA GLY A 28 -15.39 -8.00 -15.05
C GLY A 28 -15.35 -6.57 -14.49
N VAL A 29 -15.40 -6.41 -13.16
CA VAL A 29 -15.19 -5.14 -12.47
C VAL A 29 -13.73 -5.10 -12.01
N SER A 30 -12.96 -4.10 -12.41
CA SER A 30 -11.57 -3.95 -11.95
C SER A 30 -11.56 -3.58 -10.48
N GLY A 31 -11.23 -4.54 -9.62
CA GLY A 31 -10.83 -4.29 -8.25
C GLY A 31 -9.43 -3.69 -8.21
N ILE A 32 -9.16 -2.84 -7.23
CA ILE A 32 -7.85 -2.26 -7.00
C ILE A 32 -7.53 -2.45 -5.52
N GLU A 33 -6.49 -3.23 -5.25
CA GLU A 33 -5.91 -3.31 -3.92
C GLU A 33 -4.92 -2.17 -3.73
N ILE A 34 -5.09 -1.43 -2.65
CA ILE A 34 -4.39 -0.20 -2.34
C ILE A 34 -3.68 -0.41 -1.01
N ASP A 35 -2.36 -0.52 -1.07
CA ASP A 35 -1.50 -0.50 0.10
C ASP A 35 -1.13 0.96 0.45
N CYS A 36 -1.48 1.36 1.67
CA CYS A 36 -1.17 2.65 2.27
C CYS A 36 -0.37 2.48 3.56
N SER A 37 0.26 1.34 3.77
CA SER A 37 1.11 1.08 4.91
C SER A 37 2.26 2.08 4.98
N GLY A 38 2.74 2.35 6.19
CA GLY A 38 3.86 3.25 6.43
C GLY A 38 3.59 4.26 7.54
N LEU A 39 4.68 4.72 8.14
CA LEU A 39 4.67 5.65 9.26
C LEU A 39 4.05 6.99 8.84
N GLY A 40 3.04 7.43 9.61
CA GLY A 40 2.28 8.65 9.31
C GLY A 40 1.25 8.53 8.18
N ASN A 41 1.08 7.36 7.55
CA ASN A 41 0.00 7.17 6.59
C ASN A 41 -1.32 6.90 7.31
N ASN A 42 -2.35 7.64 6.91
CA ASN A 42 -3.73 7.46 7.36
C ASN A 42 -4.62 6.93 6.21
N TRP A 43 -5.86 6.56 6.52
CA TRP A 43 -6.83 6.13 5.52
C TRP A 43 -7.07 7.19 4.43
N GLN A 44 -6.88 8.48 4.74
CA GLN A 44 -7.02 9.56 3.77
C GLN A 44 -6.07 9.39 2.57
N LYS A 45 -4.90 8.78 2.76
CA LYS A 45 -4.00 8.43 1.65
C LYS A 45 -4.59 7.34 0.76
N CYS A 46 -5.25 6.33 1.34
CA CYS A 46 -5.96 5.30 0.59
C CYS A 46 -7.10 5.88 -0.22
N GLU A 47 -7.94 6.70 0.41
CA GLU A 47 -9.08 7.36 -0.25
C GLU A 47 -8.60 8.23 -1.42
N LYS A 48 -7.53 9.02 -1.23
CA LYS A 48 -6.92 9.83 -2.32
C LYS A 48 -6.39 8.96 -3.47
N ARG A 49 -5.82 7.80 -3.17
CA ARG A 49 -5.33 6.86 -4.20
C ARG A 49 -6.50 6.18 -4.92
N ALA A 50 -7.54 5.77 -4.21
CA ALA A 50 -8.76 5.20 -4.78
C ALA A 50 -9.45 6.19 -5.73
N ALA A 51 -9.61 7.45 -5.29
CA ALA A 51 -10.17 8.52 -6.11
C ALA A 51 -9.34 8.79 -7.38
N ARG A 52 -8.01 8.71 -7.28
CA ARG A 52 -7.12 8.89 -8.43
C ARG A 52 -7.26 7.76 -9.45
N GLU A 53 -7.30 6.51 -8.98
CA GLU A 53 -7.36 5.34 -9.85
C GLU A 53 -8.75 5.18 -10.51
N CYS A 54 -9.83 5.41 -9.75
CA CYS A 54 -11.20 5.31 -10.26
C CYS A 54 -11.75 6.62 -10.88
N LYS A 55 -10.99 7.73 -10.79
CA LYS A 55 -11.30 9.01 -11.43
C LYS A 55 -12.75 9.47 -11.14
N MET A 56 -13.46 9.93 -12.16
CA MET A 56 -14.84 10.43 -12.06
C MET A 56 -15.89 9.33 -11.89
N GLN A 57 -15.55 8.05 -12.07
CA GLN A 57 -16.50 6.95 -11.87
C GLN A 57 -16.87 6.77 -10.40
N GLY A 58 -16.00 7.24 -9.50
CA GLY A 58 -16.11 6.93 -8.08
C GLY A 58 -15.76 5.47 -7.80
N TYR A 59 -15.78 5.10 -6.52
CA TYR A 59 -15.40 3.77 -6.08
C TYR A 59 -16.22 3.34 -4.87
N LYS A 60 -16.29 2.03 -4.68
CA LYS A 60 -16.86 1.38 -3.51
C LYS A 60 -15.75 0.64 -2.77
N VAL A 61 -15.59 0.92 -1.48
CA VAL A 61 -14.70 0.15 -0.61
C VAL A 61 -15.35 -1.20 -0.31
N ILE A 62 -14.64 -2.29 -0.62
CA ILE A 62 -15.11 -3.67 -0.45
C ILE A 62 -14.59 -4.26 0.85
N THR A 63 -13.30 -4.06 1.11
CA THR A 63 -12.69 -4.44 2.38
C THR A 63 -11.59 -3.46 2.73
N LYS A 64 -11.36 -3.30 4.01
CA LYS A 64 -10.20 -2.61 4.57
C LYS A 64 -9.55 -3.55 5.57
N SER A 65 -8.22 -3.59 5.58
CA SER A 65 -7.47 -4.20 6.67
C SER A 65 -8.02 -3.63 7.98
N SER A 66 -8.24 -4.52 8.96
CA SER A 66 -8.67 -4.10 10.28
C SER A 66 -7.76 -2.98 10.73
N ASP A 67 -8.35 -1.88 11.19
CA ASP A 67 -7.68 -0.94 12.07
C ASP A 67 -7.29 -1.75 13.31
N ALA A 68 -6.20 -2.53 13.24
CA ALA A 68 -5.36 -2.75 14.41
C ALA A 68 -4.97 -1.33 14.77
N LYS A 69 -5.83 -0.71 15.57
CA LYS A 69 -5.55 0.56 16.20
C LYS A 69 -4.18 0.33 16.77
N ASP A 70 -3.24 1.20 16.43
CA ASP A 70 -2.02 1.32 17.20
C ASP A 70 -2.50 1.23 18.64
N GLU A 71 -2.18 0.13 19.34
CA GLU A 71 -2.46 0.09 20.76
C GLU A 71 -1.79 1.37 21.25
N GLU A 72 -2.55 2.23 21.93
CA GLU A 72 -2.05 3.48 22.47
C GLU A 72 -1.08 3.13 23.61
N GLY A 73 0.00 2.43 23.28
CA GLY A 73 1.08 2.09 24.15
C GLY A 73 1.97 3.32 24.26
N ASP A 74 2.47 3.56 25.48
CA ASP A 74 3.51 4.55 25.75
C ASP A 74 4.80 4.16 25.03
N TYR A 75 4.84 4.42 23.72
CA TYR A 75 6.04 4.25 22.92
C TYR A 75 6.99 5.41 23.21
N LEU A 76 8.27 5.10 23.43
CA LEU A 76 9.32 6.12 23.49
C LEU A 76 9.28 6.97 22.21
N PHE A 77 9.09 8.28 22.37
CA PHE A 77 8.89 9.27 21.30
C PHE A 77 7.56 9.22 20.54
N GLY A 78 6.55 8.47 21.03
CA GLY A 78 5.25 8.33 20.36
C GLY A 78 5.34 7.59 19.01
N TRP A 79 6.45 6.93 18.74
CA TRP A 79 6.68 6.16 17.53
C TRP A 79 6.72 4.66 17.88
N ASN A 80 5.73 3.91 17.38
CA ASN A 80 5.71 2.46 17.47
C ASN A 80 6.71 1.86 16.45
N PRO A 81 7.83 1.23 16.87
CA PRO A 81 8.79 0.61 15.96
C PRO A 81 8.24 -0.67 15.30
N ALA A 82 7.21 -1.29 15.89
CA ALA A 82 6.41 -2.35 15.28
C ALA A 82 5.22 -1.81 14.45
N GLY A 83 4.97 -0.50 14.51
CA GLY A 83 3.84 0.22 13.92
C GLY A 83 3.98 0.52 12.43
N ALA A 84 4.55 -0.43 11.67
CA ALA A 84 4.22 -0.51 10.26
C ALA A 84 2.76 -0.94 10.16
N VAL A 85 1.82 -0.03 10.43
CA VAL A 85 0.40 -0.35 10.39
C VAL A 85 0.08 -0.76 8.97
N THR A 86 -0.31 -2.02 8.82
CA THR A 86 -0.69 -2.58 7.54
C THR A 86 -2.08 -2.06 7.17
N ARG A 87 -2.10 -0.93 6.47
CA ARG A 87 -3.33 -0.31 5.99
C ARG A 87 -3.51 -0.64 4.52
N THR A 88 -4.20 -1.74 4.25
CA THR A 88 -4.59 -2.12 2.89
C THR A 88 -6.10 -1.92 2.71
N MET A 89 -6.49 -1.53 1.51
CA MET A 89 -7.89 -1.30 1.12
C MET A 89 -8.13 -1.92 -0.24
N LEU A 90 -9.23 -2.65 -0.39
CA LEU A 90 -9.71 -3.11 -1.69
C LEU A 90 -10.92 -2.28 -2.11
N VAL A 91 -10.83 -1.66 -3.29
CA VAL A 91 -11.92 -0.91 -3.89
C VAL A 91 -12.33 -1.50 -5.23
N ILE A 92 -13.57 -1.24 -5.64
CA ILE A 92 -14.06 -1.47 -7.00
C ILE A 92 -14.51 -0.12 -7.56
N CYS A 93 -14.05 0.23 -8.76
CA CYS A 93 -14.55 1.41 -9.46
C CYS A 93 -15.97 1.16 -9.98
N ASN A 94 -16.84 2.17 -9.91
CA ASN A 94 -18.24 2.03 -10.36
C ASN A 94 -18.40 2.01 -11.89
#